data_AF-A0A5N6PSF3-F1
#
_entry.id   AF-A0A5N6PSF3-F1
#
_cell.length_a   1.000
_cell.length_b   1.000
_cell.length_c   1.000
_cell.angle_alpha   90.00
_cell.angle_beta   90.00
_cell.angle_gamma   90.00
#
_symmetry.space_group_name_H-M   'P 1'
#
loop_
_entity.id
_entity.type
_entity.pdbx_description
1 polymer ?
#
loop_
_entity_poly.entity_id
_entity_poly.type
_entity_poly.pdbx_seq_one_letter_code
_entity_poly.pdbx_strand_id
1 'polypeptide(L)'
;MPRPLFERIVNDLEVADTYFQLRWDARGKQGFTPLQKCTSAIRQLAYGSTADIMDDYLQMSDNTSRECFYNFCKNIRRLYGPKYLRKPNYNDVMNLYEHHENYHGFPGMLGSIDCMHWDWENCPVAWRGQFMRGDHGCPSIILEAVASQDLWIWHARCE
;
A
#
# COMPACT_ATOMS: atom_id res chain seq x y z
N MET A 1 9.35 3.99 -9.51
CA MET A 1 8.10 4.79 -9.51
C MET A 1 8.28 5.97 -10.44
N PRO A 2 7.31 6.29 -11.33
CA PRO A 2 7.38 7.49 -12.17
C PRO A 2 7.45 8.77 -11.32
N ARG A 3 8.33 9.70 -11.69
CA ARG A 3 8.54 10.95 -10.93
C ARG A 3 7.25 11.79 -10.73
N PRO A 4 6.38 11.99 -11.74
CA PRO A 4 5.16 12.78 -11.55
C PRO A 4 4.19 12.17 -10.52
N LEU A 5 4.12 10.84 -10.46
CA LEU A 5 3.30 10.14 -9.47
C LEU A 5 3.86 10.34 -8.06
N PHE A 6 5.18 10.24 -7.91
CA PHE A 6 5.84 10.48 -6.63
C PHE A 6 5.61 11.91 -6.13
N GLU A 7 5.81 12.91 -6.98
CA GLU A 7 5.59 14.31 -6.64
C GLU A 7 4.13 14.58 -6.25
N ARG A 8 3.16 13.97 -6.94
CA ARG A 8 1.74 14.05 -6.56
C ARG A 8 1.49 13.50 -5.16
N ILE A 9 2.03 12.32 -4.85
CA ILE A 9 1.88 11.70 -3.53
C ILE A 9 2.48 12.60 -2.44
N VAL A 10 3.66 13.16 -2.68
CA VAL A 10 4.34 14.04 -1.73
C VAL A 10 3.51 15.30 -1.46
N ASN A 11 3.01 15.96 -2.50
CA ASN A 11 2.16 17.15 -2.38
C ASN A 11 0.85 16.84 -1.65
N ASP A 12 0.18 15.74 -2.01
CA ASP A 12 -1.06 15.32 -1.35
C ASP A 12 -0.82 15.08 0.15
N LEU A 13 0.31 14.44 0.52
CA LEU A 13 0.67 14.16 1.91
C LEU A 13 1.03 15.43 2.70
N GLU A 14 1.72 16.39 2.07
CA GLU A 14 2.07 17.66 2.70
C GLU A 14 0.85 18.53 3.02
N VAL A 15 -0.18 18.48 2.16
CA VAL A 15 -1.48 19.13 2.41
C VAL A 15 -2.29 18.36 3.45
N ALA A 16 -2.23 17.03 3.40
CA ALA A 16 -3.07 16.15 4.19
C ALA A 16 -2.66 16.04 5.67
N ASP A 17 -1.36 16.15 5.97
CA ASP A 17 -0.83 15.95 7.31
C ASP A 17 0.37 16.86 7.58
N THR A 18 0.24 17.65 8.65
CA THR A 18 1.29 18.53 9.16
C THR A 18 2.60 17.82 9.45
N TYR A 19 2.61 16.49 9.66
CA TYR A 19 3.83 15.71 9.83
C TYR A 19 4.73 15.78 8.60
N PHE A 20 4.16 15.78 7.40
CA PHE A 20 4.93 15.81 6.15
C PHE A 20 5.46 17.20 5.81
N GLN A 21 4.83 18.25 6.33
CA GLN A 21 5.32 19.63 6.17
C GLN A 21 6.73 19.80 6.73
N LEU A 22 7.47 20.73 6.14
CA LEU A 22 8.76 21.13 6.66
C LEU A 22 8.59 21.87 7.99
N ARG A 23 9.30 21.42 9.03
CA ARG A 23 9.24 22.01 10.36
C ARG A 23 10.63 22.42 10.83
N TRP A 24 10.67 23.41 11.72
CA TRP A 24 11.87 23.86 12.40
C TRP A 24 11.82 23.37 13.85
N ASP A 25 12.93 22.82 14.35
CA ASP A 25 13.01 22.45 15.75
C ASP A 25 13.19 23.69 16.65
N ALA A 26 13.06 23.50 17.97
CA ALA A 26 13.23 24.59 18.94
C ALA A 26 14.65 25.20 18.96
N ARG A 27 15.63 24.55 18.30
CA ARG A 27 17.00 25.01 18.15
C ARG A 27 17.25 25.71 16.80
N GLY A 28 16.21 25.88 15.98
CA GLY A 28 16.29 26.50 14.66
C GLY A 28 16.90 25.59 13.58
N LYS A 29 17.01 24.29 13.82
CA LYS A 29 17.44 23.33 12.80
C LYS A 29 16.24 22.89 11.96
N GLN A 30 16.43 22.91 10.65
CA GLN A 30 15.44 22.43 9.69
C GLN A 30 15.29 20.91 9.82
N GLY A 31 14.05 20.44 10.00
CA GLY A 31 13.71 19.02 10.01
C GLY A 31 13.70 18.41 8.60
N PHE A 32 13.41 17.11 8.52
CA PHE A 32 13.35 16.41 7.24
C PHE A 32 12.25 16.96 6.33
N THR A 33 12.57 17.03 5.05
CA THR A 33 11.63 17.47 4.00
C THR A 33 10.54 16.42 3.74
N PRO A 34 9.38 16.82 3.20
CA PRO A 34 8.35 15.88 2.75
C PRO A 34 8.90 14.78 1.83
N LEU A 35 9.81 15.16 0.92
CA LEU A 35 10.49 14.25 -0.01
C LEU A 35 11.32 13.19 0.72
N GLN A 36 12.11 13.58 1.73
CA GLN A 36 12.91 12.65 2.53
C GLN A 36 12.02 11.67 3.31
N LYS A 37 10.95 12.18 3.94
CA LYS A 37 9.98 11.37 4.70
C LYS A 37 9.28 10.34 3.82
N CYS A 38 8.78 10.76 2.65
CA CYS A 38 8.12 9.85 1.70
C CYS A 38 9.09 8.84 1.10
N THR A 39 10.32 9.27 0.76
CA THR A 39 11.36 8.36 0.26
C THR A 39 11.71 7.31 1.30
N SER A 40 11.81 7.70 2.57
CA SER A 40 12.04 6.77 3.68
C SER A 40 10.95 5.70 3.75
N ALA A 41 9.68 6.11 3.74
CA ALA A 41 8.56 5.19 3.82
C ALA A 41 8.46 4.24 2.60
N ILE A 42 8.65 4.75 1.38
CA ILE A 42 8.56 3.94 0.15
C ILE A 42 9.69 2.92 0.07
N ARG A 43 10.90 3.28 0.48
CA ARG A 43 12.02 2.33 0.53
C ARG A 43 11.80 1.23 1.58
N GLN A 44 11.23 1.56 2.74
CA GLN A 44 10.81 0.55 3.73
C GLN A 44 9.77 -0.42 3.14
N LEU A 45 8.79 0.09 2.36
CA LEU A 45 7.83 -0.76 1.64
C LEU A 45 8.49 -1.64 0.56
N ALA A 46 9.48 -1.11 -0.17
CA ALA A 46 10.08 -1.80 -1.30
C ALA A 46 11.07 -2.91 -0.90
N TYR A 47 11.82 -2.70 0.19
CA TYR A 47 12.93 -3.58 0.56
C TYR A 47 12.69 -4.37 1.84
N GLY A 48 11.62 -4.07 2.60
CA GLY A 48 11.32 -4.75 3.86
C GLY A 48 12.40 -4.59 4.94
N SER A 49 13.33 -3.64 4.76
CA SER A 49 14.55 -3.53 5.55
C SER A 49 14.41 -2.64 6.80
N THR A 50 15.24 -2.97 7.80
CA THR A 50 15.43 -2.21 9.04
C THR A 50 15.93 -0.80 8.74
N ALA A 51 15.58 0.13 9.62
CA ALA A 51 15.87 1.54 9.41
C ALA A 51 17.39 1.88 9.44
N ASP A 52 18.27 0.92 9.74
CA ASP A 52 19.73 1.04 9.66
C ASP A 52 20.24 1.42 8.26
N ILE A 53 19.68 0.85 7.17
CA ILE A 53 20.08 1.21 5.78
C ILE A 53 19.63 2.64 5.43
N MET A 54 18.61 3.14 6.14
CA MET A 54 18.03 4.46 5.92
C MET A 54 18.84 5.54 6.62
N ASP A 55 19.55 5.19 7.70
CA ASP A 55 20.44 6.10 8.41
C ASP A 55 21.63 6.52 7.53
N ASP A 56 22.23 5.61 6.78
CA ASP A 56 23.37 5.93 5.91
C ASP A 56 23.01 6.84 4.72
N TYR A 57 21.81 6.69 4.16
CA TYR A 57 21.41 7.40 2.94
C TYR A 57 20.63 8.69 3.18
N LEU A 58 19.80 8.72 4.24
CA LEU A 58 18.94 9.86 4.57
C LEU A 58 19.36 10.55 5.87
N GLN A 59 20.34 10.01 6.61
CA GLN A 59 20.76 10.48 7.95
C GLN A 59 19.57 10.61 8.89
N MET A 60 18.69 9.61 8.83
CA MET A 60 17.42 9.58 9.53
C MET A 60 17.45 8.49 10.58
N SER A 61 17.25 8.88 11.84
CA SER A 61 17.22 7.91 12.93
C SER A 61 16.11 6.87 12.76
N ASP A 62 16.38 5.69 13.28
CA ASP A 62 15.49 4.53 13.30
C ASP A 62 14.04 4.86 13.69
N ASN A 63 13.88 5.64 14.77
CA ASN A 63 12.57 6.03 15.27
C ASN A 63 11.84 6.96 14.30
N THR A 64 12.55 7.94 13.72
CA THR A 64 11.98 8.88 12.74
C THR A 64 11.58 8.14 11.45
N SER A 65 12.40 7.17 11.03
CA SER A 65 12.13 6.33 9.86
C SER A 65 10.85 5.49 10.05
N ARG A 66 10.69 4.84 11.21
CA ARG A 66 9.47 4.10 11.57
C ARG A 66 8.23 5.01 11.64
N GLU A 67 8.37 6.21 12.20
CA GLU A 67 7.27 7.17 12.28
C GLU A 67 6.86 7.70 10.90
N CYS A 68 7.83 7.97 10.02
CA CYS A 68 7.58 8.32 8.62
C CYS A 68 6.77 7.23 7.92
N PHE A 69 7.17 5.97 8.09
CA PHE A 69 6.46 4.83 7.52
C PHE A 69 5.02 4.72 8.03
N TYR A 70 4.83 4.80 9.34
CA TYR A 70 3.50 4.72 9.93
C TYR A 70 2.57 5.84 9.43
N ASN A 71 3.02 7.10 9.48
CA ASN A 71 2.24 8.24 9.04
C ASN A 71 2.00 8.22 7.52
N PHE A 72 2.96 7.71 6.75
CA PHE A 72 2.80 7.51 5.31
C PHE A 72 1.69 6.51 5.02
N CYS A 73 1.78 5.28 5.54
CA CYS A 73 0.77 4.24 5.33
C CYS A 73 -0.63 4.68 5.78
N LYS A 74 -0.71 5.36 6.93
CA LYS A 74 -1.97 5.92 7.45
C LYS A 74 -2.59 6.91 6.47
N ASN A 75 -1.82 7.86 5.95
CA ASN A 75 -2.34 8.88 5.04
C ASN A 75 -2.58 8.35 3.62
N ILE A 76 -1.75 7.44 3.11
CA ILE A 76 -2.00 6.76 1.83
C ILE A 76 -3.33 6.02 1.87
N ARG A 77 -3.58 5.24 2.93
CA ARG A 77 -4.87 4.55 3.11
C ARG A 77 -6.03 5.54 3.20
N ARG A 78 -5.85 6.69 3.85
CA ARG A 78 -6.89 7.72 3.98
C ARG A 78 -7.21 8.40 2.65
N LEU A 79 -6.20 8.81 1.90
CA LEU A 79 -6.34 9.60 0.66
C LEU A 79 -6.71 8.72 -0.53
N TYR A 80 -6.01 7.60 -0.67
CA TYR A 80 -6.11 6.75 -1.85
C TYR A 80 -6.95 5.50 -1.60
N GLY A 81 -7.18 5.11 -0.35
CA GLY A 81 -7.97 3.92 -0.01
C GLY A 81 -9.38 3.92 -0.60
N PRO A 82 -10.16 5.01 -0.53
CA PRO A 82 -11.50 5.04 -1.12
C PRO A 82 -11.52 4.81 -2.63
N LYS A 83 -10.44 5.15 -3.34
CA LYS A 83 -10.34 4.99 -4.79
C LYS A 83 -9.73 3.64 -5.17
N TYR A 84 -8.62 3.25 -4.53
CA TYR A 84 -7.77 2.13 -4.94
C TYR A 84 -7.89 0.90 -4.03
N LEU A 85 -8.26 1.06 -2.75
CA LEU A 85 -8.46 -0.03 -1.79
C LEU A 85 -9.95 -0.27 -1.54
N ARG A 86 -10.72 -0.41 -2.62
CA ARG A 86 -12.14 -0.75 -2.56
C ARG A 86 -12.46 -1.92 -3.47
N LYS A 87 -13.57 -2.59 -3.18
CA LYS A 87 -14.18 -3.57 -4.08
C LYS A 87 -14.68 -2.88 -5.35
N PRO A 88 -14.71 -3.57 -6.50
CA PRO A 88 -15.31 -3.05 -7.71
C PRO A 88 -16.80 -2.75 -7.45
N ASN A 89 -17.26 -1.61 -7.94
CA ASN A 89 -18.68 -1.24 -7.85
C ASN A 89 -19.44 -1.84 -9.05
N TYR A 90 -20.77 -1.68 -9.06
CA TYR A 90 -21.59 -2.20 -10.15
C TYR A 90 -21.16 -1.70 -11.54
N ASN A 91 -20.79 -0.43 -11.66
CA ASN A 91 -20.34 0.15 -12.92
C ASN A 91 -18.98 -0.40 -13.36
N ASP A 92 -18.04 -0.58 -12.43
CA ASP A 92 -16.74 -1.21 -12.72
C ASP A 92 -16.95 -2.63 -13.25
N VAL A 93 -17.82 -3.39 -12.60
CA VAL A 93 -18.19 -4.77 -13.00
C VAL A 93 -18.85 -4.79 -14.38
N MET A 94 -19.79 -3.88 -14.64
CA MET A 94 -20.47 -3.79 -15.93
C MET A 94 -19.49 -3.44 -17.06
N ASN A 95 -18.61 -2.46 -16.84
CA ASN A 95 -17.58 -2.09 -17.80
C ASN A 95 -16.64 -3.27 -18.12
N LEU A 96 -16.31 -4.08 -17.11
CA LEU A 96 -15.51 -5.30 -17.32
C LEU A 96 -16.27 -6.29 -18.20
N TYR A 97 -17.54 -6.59 -17.88
CA TYR A 97 -18.34 -7.51 -18.69
C TYR A 97 -18.49 -7.02 -20.13
N GLU A 98 -18.82 -5.75 -20.36
CA GLU A 98 -18.95 -5.17 -21.68
C GLU A 98 -17.63 -5.26 -22.47
N HIS A 99 -16.50 -4.97 -21.83
CA HIS A 99 -15.21 -5.09 -22.50
C HIS A 99 -14.91 -6.55 -22.91
N HIS A 100 -15.15 -7.50 -22.01
CA HIS A 100 -14.96 -8.91 -22.29
C HIS A 100 -15.90 -9.43 -23.38
N GLU A 101 -17.17 -9.02 -23.37
CA GLU A 101 -18.14 -9.39 -24.39
C GLU A 101 -17.77 -8.82 -25.76
N ASN A 102 -17.35 -7.55 -25.82
CA ASN A 102 -16.91 -6.92 -27.07
C ASN A 102 -15.66 -7.59 -27.66
N TYR A 103 -14.70 -8.01 -26.82
CA TYR A 103 -13.44 -8.55 -27.29
C TYR A 103 -13.46 -10.07 -27.51
N HIS A 104 -14.19 -10.82 -26.67
CA HIS A 104 -14.23 -12.28 -26.69
C HIS A 104 -15.56 -12.88 -27.21
N GLY A 105 -16.60 -12.06 -27.40
CA GLY A 105 -17.90 -12.50 -27.89
C GLY A 105 -18.80 -13.14 -26.82
N PHE A 106 -18.40 -13.10 -25.55
CA PHE A 106 -19.22 -13.51 -24.41
C PHE A 106 -18.78 -12.77 -23.14
N PRO A 107 -19.70 -12.47 -22.20
CA PRO A 107 -19.33 -11.96 -20.88
C PRO A 107 -18.54 -13.04 -20.13
N GLY A 108 -17.22 -12.88 -20.05
CA GLY A 108 -16.34 -13.77 -19.30
C GLY A 108 -16.66 -13.74 -17.80
N MET A 109 -16.29 -14.78 -17.04
CA MET A 109 -16.48 -14.78 -15.58
C MET A 109 -15.53 -13.78 -14.90
N LEU A 110 -16.03 -13.02 -13.92
CA LEU A 110 -15.19 -12.30 -12.97
C LEU A 110 -14.57 -13.31 -11.99
N GLY A 111 -13.42 -13.87 -12.38
CA GLY A 111 -12.60 -14.73 -11.53
C GLY A 111 -11.39 -13.98 -11.01
N SER A 112 -10.95 -14.30 -9.78
CA SER A 112 -9.60 -13.94 -9.33
C SER A 112 -8.60 -14.71 -10.19
N ILE A 113 -7.70 -14.01 -10.88
CA ILE A 113 -6.67 -14.65 -11.72
C ILE A 113 -5.61 -15.33 -10.83
N ASP A 114 -5.38 -14.79 -9.64
CA ASP A 114 -4.33 -15.26 -8.75
C ASP A 114 -4.74 -15.04 -7.30
N CYS A 115 -4.34 -15.95 -6.42
CA CYS A 115 -4.47 -15.81 -4.98
C CYS A 115 -3.06 -15.90 -4.40
N MET A 116 -2.55 -14.80 -3.85
CA MET A 116 -1.24 -14.84 -3.21
C MET A 116 -1.40 -15.17 -1.73
N HIS A 117 -0.81 -16.30 -1.33
CA HIS A 117 -0.67 -16.70 0.06
C HIS A 117 0.57 -16.06 0.65
N TRP A 118 0.39 -15.27 1.71
CA TRP A 118 1.48 -14.61 2.41
C TRP A 118 1.59 -15.18 3.81
N ASP A 119 2.68 -15.90 4.06
CA ASP A 119 3.03 -16.39 5.39
C ASP A 119 3.16 -15.22 6.37
N TRP A 120 2.38 -15.29 7.44
CA TRP A 120 2.34 -14.27 8.46
C TRP A 120 3.13 -14.73 9.69
N GLU A 121 4.46 -14.65 9.58
CA GLU A 121 5.41 -15.10 10.62
C GLU A 121 5.14 -14.43 11.97
N ASN A 122 4.84 -13.13 11.97
CA ASN A 122 4.53 -12.33 13.16
C ASN A 122 3.03 -12.27 13.49
N CYS A 123 2.23 -13.25 13.07
CA CYS A 123 0.80 -13.30 13.39
C CYS A 123 0.57 -13.36 14.91
N PRO A 124 -0.19 -12.41 15.50
CA PRO A 124 -0.52 -12.44 16.92
C PRO A 124 -1.20 -13.76 17.31
N VAL A 125 -0.89 -14.28 18.51
CA VAL A 125 -1.45 -15.56 18.99
C VAL A 125 -2.98 -15.55 18.98
N ALA A 126 -3.59 -14.41 19.33
CA ALA A 126 -5.04 -14.24 19.34
C ALA A 126 -5.71 -14.44 17.96
N TRP A 127 -4.97 -14.23 16.87
CA TRP A 127 -5.49 -14.33 15.49
C TRP A 127 -4.98 -15.58 14.77
N ARG A 128 -4.00 -16.27 15.36
CA ARG A 128 -3.38 -17.46 14.79
C ARG A 128 -4.39 -18.53 14.39
N GLY A 129 -5.41 -18.77 15.22
CA GLY A 129 -6.45 -19.77 14.92
C GLY A 129 -7.33 -19.41 13.72
N GLN A 130 -7.55 -18.12 13.45
CA GLN A 130 -8.37 -17.66 12.32
C GLN A 130 -7.61 -17.74 10.98
N PHE A 131 -6.31 -17.44 11.01
CA PHE A 131 -5.46 -17.40 9.81
C PHE A 131 -4.61 -18.67 9.62
N MET A 132 -4.72 -19.66 10.51
CA MET A 132 -4.13 -20.97 10.30
C MET A 132 -5.03 -21.80 9.40
N ARG A 133 -4.49 -22.15 8.24
CA ARG A 133 -5.13 -23.01 7.27
C ARG A 133 -4.67 -24.44 7.52
N GLY A 134 -5.57 -25.42 7.57
CA GLY A 134 -5.21 -26.80 7.95
C GLY A 134 -4.19 -27.49 7.03
N ASP A 135 -4.05 -26.99 5.81
CA ASP A 135 -3.08 -27.41 4.78
C ASP A 135 -1.73 -26.67 4.86
N HIS A 136 -1.69 -25.48 5.47
CA HIS A 136 -0.50 -24.65 5.63
C HIS A 136 -0.09 -24.61 7.12
N GLY A 137 1.09 -25.14 7.44
CA GLY A 137 1.60 -25.19 8.83
C GLY A 137 1.88 -23.84 9.49
N CYS A 138 1.63 -22.74 8.78
CA CYS A 138 1.83 -21.36 9.19
C CYS A 138 0.53 -20.54 9.03
N PRO A 139 0.34 -19.48 9.83
CA PRO A 139 -0.71 -18.51 9.58
C PRO A 139 -0.44 -17.83 8.24
N SER A 140 -1.45 -17.72 7.37
CA SER A 140 -1.29 -17.05 6.08
C SER A 140 -2.43 -16.06 5.85
N ILE A 141 -2.13 -14.98 5.13
CA ILE A 141 -3.13 -14.04 4.62
C ILE A 141 -3.28 -14.31 3.13
N ILE A 142 -4.52 -14.47 2.67
CA ILE A 142 -4.83 -14.61 1.25
C ILE A 142 -5.19 -13.24 0.70
N LEU A 143 -4.44 -12.80 -0.32
CA LEU A 143 -4.74 -11.60 -1.07
C LEU A 143 -5.39 -11.98 -2.40
N GLU A 144 -6.68 -11.65 -2.53
CA GLU A 144 -7.40 -11.74 -3.79
C GLU A 144 -7.52 -10.36 -4.44
N ALA A 145 -7.15 -10.29 -5.71
CA ALA A 145 -7.18 -9.07 -6.50
C ALA A 145 -7.89 -9.31 -7.83
N VAL A 146 -8.80 -8.41 -8.17
CA VAL A 146 -9.37 -8.35 -9.52
C VAL A 146 -8.56 -7.32 -10.29
N ALA A 147 -8.07 -7.69 -11.47
CA ALA A 147 -7.38 -6.77 -12.37
C ALA A 147 -8.14 -6.67 -13.69
N SER A 148 -8.18 -5.47 -14.26
CA SER A 148 -8.77 -5.19 -15.56
C SER A 148 -7.71 -5.03 -16.65
N GLN A 149 -8.16 -4.90 -17.89
CA GLN A 149 -7.33 -4.67 -19.08
C GLN A 149 -6.52 -3.36 -19.01
N ASP A 150 -7.01 -2.34 -18.32
CA ASP A 150 -6.35 -1.04 -18.12
C ASP A 150 -5.41 -1.04 -16.92
N LEU A 151 -5.05 -2.23 -16.42
CA LEU A 151 -4.17 -2.44 -15.27
C LEU A 151 -4.73 -1.86 -13.97
N TRP A 152 -6.04 -1.61 -13.93
CA TRP A 152 -6.70 -1.25 -12.69
C TRP A 152 -6.82 -2.48 -11.81
N ILE A 153 -6.48 -2.34 -10.53
CA ILE A 153 -6.53 -3.42 -9.56
C ILE A 153 -7.47 -3.01 -8.44
N TRP A 154 -8.45 -3.86 -8.15
CA TRP A 154 -9.28 -3.76 -6.96
C TRP A 154 -8.79 -4.74 -5.90
N HIS A 155 -8.77 -4.29 -4.65
CA HIS A 155 -8.58 -5.19 -3.53
C HIS A 155 -9.92 -5.90 -3.25
N ALA A 156 -10.00 -7.20 -3.58
CA ALA A 156 -11.25 -7.94 -3.54
C ALA A 156 -11.47 -8.65 -2.20
N ARG A 157 -10.40 -9.08 -1.52
CA ARG A 157 -10.50 -9.73 -0.21
C ARG A 157 -9.15 -9.91 0.48
N CYS A 158 -9.13 -9.74 1.80
CA CYS A 158 -8.20 -10.43 2.70
C CYS A 158 -9.01 -11.49 3.43
N GLU A 159 -8.61 -12.76 3.30
CA GLU A 159 -9.11 -13.89 4.10
C GLU A 159 -7.99 -14.54 4.92
#